data_AF-A0A7J7USN2-F1
#
_entry.id   AF-A0A7J7USN2-F1
#
_cell.length_a   1.000
_cell.length_b   1.000
_cell.length_c   1.000
_cell.angle_alpha   90.00
_cell.angle_beta   90.00
_cell.angle_gamma   90.00
#
_symmetry.space_group_name_H-M   'P 1'
#
loop_
_entity.id
_entity.type
_entity.pdbx_description
1 polymer ?
#
loop_
_entity_poly.entity_id
_entity_poly.type
_entity_poly.pdbx_seq_one_letter_code
_entity_poly.pdbx_strand_id
1 'polypeptide(L)'
;MNNRCYLILSCSARNQSVNYTWYGDSGPISEGLQGGVLNITVIPQNSSKFYRCEASNPVSQNNDTVYFIPPCKLARSSGVAWIPMWLMVMVPTILGLLLI
;
A
#
# COMPACT_ATOMS: atom_id res chain seq x y z
N MET A 1 20.87 0.66 18.09
CA MET A 1 20.13 1.26 16.95
C MET A 1 18.65 0.96 17.14
N ASN A 2 17.86 1.98 17.45
CA ASN A 2 16.46 1.85 17.83
C ASN A 2 15.59 1.74 16.55
N ASN A 3 15.73 0.66 15.80
CA ASN A 3 15.08 0.47 14.49
C ASN A 3 13.62 -0.01 14.62
N ARG A 4 12.95 0.44 15.68
CA ARG A 4 11.55 0.18 15.97
C ARG A 4 10.72 1.35 15.45
N CYS A 5 9.52 1.05 14.99
CA CYS A 5 8.58 2.05 14.52
C CYS A 5 7.17 1.67 14.93
N TYR A 6 6.29 2.66 14.95
CA TYR A 6 4.89 2.49 15.28
C TYR A 6 4.06 2.75 14.03
N LEU A 7 3.18 1.80 13.70
CA LEU A 7 2.26 1.91 12.56
C LEU A 7 0.83 2.02 13.08
N ILE A 8 0.10 2.96 12.48
CA ILE A 8 -1.35 3.10 12.59
C ILE A 8 -1.89 2.94 11.17
N LEU A 9 -2.56 1.83 10.90
CA LEU A 9 -3.19 1.58 9.60
C LEU A 9 -4.70 1.62 9.76
N SER A 10 -5.37 2.35 8.88
CA SER A 10 -6.83 2.50 8.90
C SER A 10 -7.42 1.89 7.64
N CYS A 11 -8.43 1.04 7.84
CA CYS A 11 -9.23 0.45 6.78
C CYS A 11 -10.68 0.82 6.99
N SER A 12 -11.36 1.29 5.95
CA SER A 12 -12.75 1.73 6.03
C SER A 12 -13.57 1.16 4.88
N ALA A 13 -14.71 0.57 5.20
CA ALA A 13 -15.75 0.20 4.24
C ALA A 13 -16.92 1.19 4.29
N ARG A 14 -17.71 1.24 3.20
CA ARG A 14 -18.91 2.10 3.13
C ARG A 14 -19.98 1.71 4.15
N ASN A 15 -20.09 0.44 4.50
CA ASN A 15 -21.07 -0.08 5.47
C ASN A 15 -20.45 -0.25 6.87
N GLN A 16 -21.22 0.09 7.90
CA GLN A 16 -20.80 -0.01 9.31
C GLN A 16 -20.82 -1.45 9.87
N SER A 17 -21.60 -2.36 9.26
CA SER A 17 -21.66 -3.79 9.66
C SER A 17 -20.72 -4.66 8.82
N VAL A 18 -19.42 -4.38 8.91
CA VAL A 18 -18.38 -5.23 8.31
C VAL A 18 -17.41 -5.68 9.39
N ASN A 19 -16.91 -6.91 9.25
CA ASN A 19 -15.80 -7.40 10.05
C ASN A 19 -14.49 -7.13 9.30
N TYR A 20 -13.50 -6.63 10.05
CA TYR A 20 -12.17 -6.36 9.53
C TYR A 20 -11.19 -7.44 10.01
N THR A 21 -10.40 -7.96 9.08
CA THR A 21 -9.30 -8.86 9.37
C THR A 21 -8.03 -8.29 8.77
N TRP A 22 -6.96 -8.23 9.55
CA TRP A 22 -5.66 -7.79 9.08
C TRP A 22 -4.70 -8.97 8.88
N TYR A 23 -3.87 -8.89 7.85
CA TYR A 23 -2.86 -9.89 7.54
C TYR A 23 -1.52 -9.21 7.30
N GLY A 24 -0.45 -9.84 7.77
CA GLY A 24 0.94 -9.54 7.38
C GLY A 24 1.63 -10.79 6.84
N ASP A 25 2.95 -10.76 6.71
CA ASP A 25 3.76 -11.89 6.23
C ASP A 25 3.62 -13.14 7.10
N SER A 26 3.41 -12.97 8.41
CA SER A 26 3.22 -14.07 9.36
C SER A 26 1.78 -14.61 9.39
N GLY A 27 0.88 -14.08 8.56
CA GLY A 27 -0.53 -14.46 8.53
C GLY A 27 -1.45 -13.46 9.24
N PRO A 28 -2.60 -13.91 9.80
CA PRO A 28 -3.59 -13.04 10.41
C PRO A 28 -3.04 -12.37 11.67
N ILE A 29 -3.38 -11.09 11.85
CA ILE A 29 -2.97 -10.27 12.98
C ILE A 29 -4.19 -10.03 13.85
N SER A 30 -4.15 -10.47 15.10
CA SER A 30 -5.24 -10.30 16.07
C SER A 30 -4.96 -9.20 17.09
N GLU A 31 -3.70 -8.78 17.23
CA GLU A 31 -3.27 -7.79 18.21
C GLU A 31 -3.46 -6.36 17.69
N GLY A 32 -3.82 -5.43 18.59
CA GLY A 32 -3.89 -4.01 18.26
C GLY A 32 -5.04 -3.62 17.31
N LEU A 33 -6.02 -4.51 17.09
CA LEU A 33 -7.23 -4.21 16.33
C LEU A 33 -8.23 -3.40 17.16
N GLN A 34 -8.68 -2.29 16.61
CA GLN A 34 -9.82 -1.52 17.10
C GLN A 34 -10.74 -1.16 15.93
N GLY A 35 -11.70 -2.05 15.65
CA GLY A 35 -12.51 -1.96 14.43
C GLY A 35 -11.64 -2.18 13.19
N GLY A 36 -11.69 -1.25 12.23
CA GLY A 36 -10.86 -1.27 11.03
C GLY A 36 -9.45 -0.71 11.21
N VAL A 37 -9.05 -0.33 12.43
CA VAL A 37 -7.74 0.27 12.73
C VAL A 37 -6.79 -0.78 13.32
N LEU A 38 -5.57 -0.84 12.80
CA LEU A 38 -4.48 -1.67 13.29
C LEU A 38 -3.37 -0.81 13.90
N ASN A 39 -3.10 -1.00 15.18
CA ASN A 39 -2.10 -0.28 15.97
C ASN A 39 -0.98 -1.23 16.41
N ILE A 40 0.19 -1.18 15.77
CA ILE A 40 1.28 -2.13 16.04
C ILE A 40 2.64 -1.45 16.18
N THR A 41 3.49 -2.02 17.03
CA THR A 41 4.91 -1.66 17.10
C THR A 41 5.71 -2.67 16.29
N VAL A 42 6.37 -2.20 15.24
CA VAL A 42 7.19 -3.02 14.35
C VAL A 42 8.65 -2.94 14.79
N ILE A 43 9.25 -4.12 14.99
CA ILE A 43 10.68 -4.31 15.18
C ILE A 43 11.25 -5.07 13.98
N PRO A 44 12.56 -4.97 13.67
CA PRO A 44 13.13 -5.60 12.48
C PRO A 44 12.84 -7.11 12.35
N GLN A 45 12.80 -7.84 13.46
CA GLN A 45 12.55 -9.29 13.47
C GLN A 45 11.11 -9.67 13.08
N ASN A 46 10.14 -8.79 13.37
CA ASN A 46 8.72 -9.00 13.09
C ASN A 46 8.22 -8.06 11.98
N SER A 47 9.13 -7.49 11.20
CA SER A 47 8.78 -6.55 10.15
C SER A 47 8.11 -7.27 9.00
N SER A 48 7.01 -6.70 8.51
CA SER A 48 6.31 -7.21 7.34
C SER A 48 6.46 -6.26 6.15
N LYS A 49 6.56 -6.83 4.96
CA LYS A 49 6.63 -6.10 3.68
C LYS A 49 5.27 -5.58 3.24
N PHE A 50 4.19 -6.14 3.76
CA PHE A 50 2.84 -5.69 3.43
C PHE A 50 1.89 -5.88 4.60
N TYR A 51 0.84 -5.07 4.60
CA TYR A 51 -0.31 -5.28 5.46
C TYR A 51 -1.56 -5.25 4.59
N ARG A 52 -2.34 -6.33 4.64
CA ARG A 52 -3.59 -6.48 3.91
C ARG A 52 -4.76 -6.38 4.88
N CYS A 53 -5.63 -5.41 4.63
CA CYS A 53 -6.94 -5.37 5.28
C CYS A 53 -7.93 -6.16 4.44
N GLU A 54 -8.78 -6.92 5.10
CA GLU A 54 -9.93 -7.57 4.51
C GLU A 54 -11.19 -7.13 5.25
N ALA A 55 -12.12 -6.53 4.53
CA ALA A 55 -13.44 -6.15 5.03
C ALA A 55 -14.46 -7.15 4.48
N SER A 56 -15.18 -7.82 5.38
CA SER A 56 -16.11 -8.89 5.03
C SER A 56 -17.49 -8.65 5.65
N ASN A 57 -18.54 -8.98 4.88
CA ASN A 57 -19.92 -9.08 5.33
C ASN A 57 -20.52 -10.42 4.85
N PRO A 58 -21.74 -10.80 5.26
CA PRO A 58 -22.33 -12.09 4.87
C PRO A 58 -22.50 -12.31 3.35
N VAL A 59 -22.36 -11.28 2.53
CA VAL A 59 -22.62 -11.29 1.09
C VAL A 59 -21.34 -11.15 0.26
N SER A 60 -20.33 -10.47 0.78
CA SER A 60 -19.17 -9.98 0.01
C SER A 60 -17.94 -9.80 0.89
N GLN A 61 -16.78 -9.92 0.26
CA GLN A 61 -15.48 -9.71 0.89
C GLN A 61 -14.57 -8.93 -0.07
N ASN A 62 -13.95 -7.88 0.45
CA ASN A 62 -13.00 -7.06 -0.29
C ASN A 62 -11.74 -6.87 0.54
N ASN A 63 -10.62 -6.71 -0.14
CA ASN A 63 -9.33 -6.48 0.50
C ASN A 63 -8.58 -5.31 -0.16
N ASP A 64 -7.71 -4.70 0.62
CA ASP A 64 -6.77 -3.70 0.16
C ASP A 64 -5.41 -3.93 0.84
N THR A 65 -4.33 -3.68 0.12
CA THR A 65 -2.97 -4.03 0.57
C THR A 65 -2.05 -2.82 0.46
N VAL A 66 -1.36 -2.52 1.56
CA VAL A 66 -0.32 -1.50 1.62
C VAL A 66 1.05 -2.16 1.76
N TYR A 67 2.02 -1.66 1.01
CA TYR A 67 3.37 -2.22 0.98
C TYR A 67 4.35 -1.31 1.73
N PHE A 68 5.35 -1.92 2.36
CA PHE A 68 6.37 -1.24 3.12
C PHE A 68 7.76 -1.78 2.77
N ILE A 69 8.73 -0.88 2.73
CA ILE A 69 10.15 -1.18 2.82
C ILE A 69 10.47 -1.30 4.32
N PRO A 70 10.93 -2.46 4.82
CA PRO A 70 11.15 -2.67 6.24
C PRO A 70 12.06 -1.61 6.89
N PRO A 71 11.80 -1.23 8.16
CA PRO A 71 10.71 -1.76 8.99
C PRO A 71 9.36 -1.04 8.78
N CYS A 72 9.34 0.26 8.41
CA CYS A 72 8.10 1.05 8.29
C CYS A 72 8.17 2.18 7.24
N LYS A 73 8.87 1.99 6.13
CA LYS A 73 8.85 3.00 5.05
C LYS A 73 7.76 2.64 4.04
N LEU A 74 6.73 3.47 3.89
CA LEU A 74 5.66 3.20 2.91
C LEU A 74 6.24 3.09 1.49
N ALA A 75 5.99 1.97 0.82
CA ALA A 75 6.33 1.78 -0.58
C ALA A 75 5.22 2.41 -1.43
N ARG A 76 5.48 3.58 -2.02
CA ARG A 76 4.52 4.25 -2.89
C ARG A 76 4.32 3.39 -4.14
N SER A 77 3.06 3.04 -4.44
CA SER A 77 2.71 2.49 -5.76
C SER A 77 3.13 3.50 -6.82
N SER A 78 4.03 3.10 -7.70
CA SER A 78 4.40 3.90 -8.88
C SER A 78 3.19 3.94 -9.80
N GLY A 79 2.33 4.94 -9.62
CA GLY A 79 1.40 5.34 -10.67
C GLY A 79 2.22 5.54 -11.94
N VAL A 80 1.90 4.79 -13.00
CA VAL A 80 2.54 4.93 -14.30
C VAL A 80 2.43 6.40 -14.67
N ALA A 81 3.57 7.10 -14.68
CA ALA A 81 3.62 8.46 -15.19
C ALA A 81 3.28 8.34 -16.69
N TRP A 82 2.06 8.72 -17.07
CA TRP A 82 1.69 8.84 -18.47
C TRP A 82 2.51 9.96 -19.08
N ILE A 83 3.74 9.67 -19.48
CA ILE A 83 4.45 10.54 -20.41
C ILE A 83 3.62 10.48 -21.69
N PRO A 84 2.97 11.58 -22.13
CA PRO A 84 2.15 11.54 -23.33
C PRO A 84 3.05 11.09 -24.49
N MET A 85 2.61 10.04 -25.19
CA MET A 85 3.38 9.38 -26.25
C MET A 85 3.83 10.35 -27.35
N TRP A 86 3.11 11.45 -27.53
CA TRP A 86 3.47 12.58 -28.38
C TRP A 86 4.85 13.19 -28.05
N LEU A 87 5.27 13.27 -26.77
CA LEU A 87 6.59 13.79 -26.40
C LEU A 87 7.74 12.95 -26.98
N MET A 88 7.54 11.64 -27.14
CA MET A 88 8.54 10.73 -27.73
C MET A 88 8.64 10.90 -29.25
N VAL A 89 7.59 11.40 -29.91
CA VAL A 89 7.54 11.60 -31.37
C VAL A 89 7.97 13.02 -31.76
N MET A 90 7.59 14.04 -30.99
CA MET A 90 7.87 15.44 -31.34
C MET A 90 9.35 15.80 -31.18
N VAL A 91 10.06 15.25 -30.19
CA VAL A 91 11.48 15.56 -29.96
C VAL A 91 12.39 15.11 -31.12
N PRO A 92 12.36 13.83 -31.57
CA PRO A 92 13.18 13.41 -32.70
C PRO A 92 12.74 14.01 -34.04
N THR A 93 11.46 14.31 -34.24
CA THR A 93 10.99 14.95 -35.49
C THR A 93 11.44 16.42 -35.58
N ILE A 94 11.33 17.19 -34.49
CA ILE A 94 11.83 18.57 -34.43
C ILE A 94 13.35 18.60 -34.60
N LEU A 95 14.09 17.70 -33.96
CA LEU A 95 15.55 17.63 -34.08
C LEU A 95 15.98 17.24 -35.51
N GLY A 96 15.26 16.30 -36.16
CA GLY A 96 15.50 15.95 -37.55
C GLY A 96 15.25 17.10 -38.52
N LEU A 97 14.20 17.91 -38.29
CA LEU A 97 13.90 19.10 -39.10
C LEU A 97 14.90 20.24 -38.91
N LEU A 98 15.56 20.34 -37.76
CA LEU A 98 16.59 21.35 -37.49
C LEU A 98 17.98 20.99 -38.06
N LEU A 99 18.20 19.71 -38.37
CA LEU A 99 19.48 19.18 -38.88
C LEU A 99 19.47 18.96 -40.40
N ILE A 100 18.37 19.30 -41.08
CA ILE A 100 18.20 19.34 -42.55
C ILE A 100 18.20 20.81 -42.97
#